data_AF-A0AAW0ZWF2-F1
#
_entry.id   AF-A0AAW0ZWF2-F1
#
_cell.length_a   1.000
_cell.length_b   1.000
_cell.length_c   1.000
_cell.angle_alpha   90.00
_cell.angle_beta   90.00
_cell.angle_gamma   90.00
#
_symmetry.space_group_name_H-M   'P 1'
#
loop_
_entity.id
_entity.type
_entity.pdbx_description
1 polymer ?
#
loop_
_entity_poly.entity_id
_entity_poly.type
_entity_poly.pdbx_seq_one_letter_code
_entity_poly.pdbx_strand_id
1 'polypeptide(L)'
;MDFKGHAEEEWRLHNRRLHTAYSEAAAELRGAIRTAKSKAWDELVDTVAADLWDRSYKVVLGKIHPKAPPVTESMEEAALENILTTLSPPDEWEIRRSEEREKEDALDAQTPPPGVTTEEIAAAVKRMGAHFIAPGPEGIPGKAIAIASNVIYEDLKRMFDACLRQGRFPRLQPLP
;
A
#
# COMPACT_ATOMS: atom_id res chain seq x y z
N MET A 1 42.40 -45.88 -49.17
CA MET A 1 41.21 -45.02 -49.33
C MET A 1 40.33 -45.27 -48.12
N ASP A 2 40.31 -44.34 -47.16
CA ASP A 2 39.66 -44.53 -45.86
C ASP A 2 38.27 -43.89 -45.85
N PHE A 3 37.34 -44.54 -46.56
CA PHE A 3 35.96 -44.06 -46.77
C PHE A 3 35.16 -43.97 -45.47
N LYS A 4 35.54 -44.71 -44.43
CA LYS A 4 34.82 -44.77 -43.16
C LYS A 4 35.04 -43.52 -42.31
N GLY A 5 36.26 -43.00 -42.29
CA GLY A 5 36.60 -41.78 -41.54
C GLY A 5 35.89 -40.54 -42.08
N HIS A 6 35.79 -40.41 -43.41
CA HIS A 6 35.11 -39.28 -44.04
C HIS A 6 33.60 -39.24 -43.73
N ALA A 7 32.92 -40.40 -43.76
CA ALA A 7 31.50 -40.48 -43.44
C ALA A 7 31.20 -40.15 -41.96
N GLU A 8 32.10 -40.52 -41.03
CA GLU A 8 31.98 -40.13 -39.63
C GLU A 8 32.22 -38.63 -39.41
N GLU A 9 33.16 -38.03 -40.13
CA GLU A 9 33.42 -36.59 -40.04
C GLU A 9 32.27 -35.76 -40.59
N GLU A 10 31.68 -36.18 -41.72
CA GLU A 10 30.48 -35.55 -42.27
C GLU A 10 29.29 -35.66 -41.32
N TRP A 11 29.08 -36.82 -40.70
CA TRP A 11 28.04 -37.01 -39.70
C TRP A 11 28.26 -36.11 -38.47
N ARG A 12 29.50 -36.01 -37.96
CA ARG A 12 29.85 -35.13 -36.84
C ARG A 12 29.65 -33.66 -37.18
N LEU A 13 29.95 -33.26 -38.41
CA LEU A 13 29.76 -31.88 -38.87
C LEU A 13 28.27 -31.56 -39.03
N HIS A 14 27.50 -32.47 -39.63
CA HIS A 14 26.05 -32.35 -39.77
C HIS A 14 25.35 -32.24 -38.41
N ASN A 15 25.71 -33.12 -37.46
CA ASN A 15 25.09 -33.12 -36.14
C ASN A 15 25.47 -31.86 -35.33
N ARG A 16 26.72 -31.37 -35.46
CA ARG A 16 27.10 -30.07 -34.89
C ARG A 16 26.27 -28.93 -35.45
N ARG A 17 26.03 -28.89 -36.77
CA ARG A 17 25.20 -27.86 -37.42
C ARG A 17 23.74 -27.90 -36.94
N LEU A 18 23.18 -29.09 -36.76
CA LEU A 18 21.83 -29.25 -36.22
C LEU A 18 21.76 -28.78 -34.76
N HIS A 19 22.75 -29.16 -33.95
CA HIS A 19 22.81 -28.75 -32.55
C HIS A 19 22.98 -27.23 -32.40
N THR A 20 23.81 -26.59 -33.23
CA THR A 20 23.96 -25.13 -33.22
C THR A 20 22.66 -24.43 -33.59
N ALA A 21 22.00 -24.85 -34.68
CA ALA A 21 20.73 -24.26 -35.10
C ALA A 21 19.63 -24.44 -34.05
N TYR A 22 19.54 -25.62 -33.42
CA TYR A 22 18.63 -25.85 -32.30
C TYR A 22 18.94 -24.94 -31.11
N SER A 23 20.21 -24.81 -30.75
CA SER A 23 20.62 -23.99 -29.60
C SER A 23 20.35 -22.51 -29.81
N GLU A 24 20.52 -22.01 -31.04
CA GLU A 24 20.22 -20.64 -31.44
C GLU A 24 18.72 -20.37 -31.38
N ALA A 25 17.89 -21.24 -31.98
CA ALA A 25 16.44 -21.12 -31.93
C ALA A 25 15.89 -21.21 -30.49
N ALA A 26 16.47 -22.08 -29.67
CA ALA A 26 16.10 -22.18 -28.25
C ALA A 26 16.50 -20.93 -27.46
N ALA A 27 17.66 -20.33 -27.76
CA ALA A 27 18.11 -19.11 -27.13
C ALA A 27 17.21 -17.92 -27.52
N GLU A 28 16.82 -17.83 -28.79
CA GLU A 28 15.89 -16.82 -29.31
C GLU A 28 14.52 -16.94 -28.64
N LEU A 29 13.94 -18.14 -28.57
CA LEU A 29 12.66 -18.38 -27.90
C LEU A 29 12.71 -18.00 -26.41
N ARG A 30 13.77 -18.38 -25.70
CA ARG A 30 13.95 -17.99 -24.29
C ARG A 30 14.14 -16.48 -24.12
N GLY A 31 14.76 -15.83 -25.10
CA GLY A 31 14.87 -14.37 -25.18
C GLY A 31 13.48 -13.73 -25.30
N ALA A 32 12.71 -14.16 -26.30
CA ALA A 32 11.35 -13.67 -26.54
C ALA A 32 10.42 -13.88 -25.32
N ILE A 33 10.48 -15.05 -24.67
CA ILE A 33 9.71 -15.32 -23.44
C ILE A 33 10.10 -14.37 -22.32
N ARG A 34 11.41 -14.12 -22.11
CA ARG A 34 11.87 -13.18 -21.07
C ARG A 34 11.39 -11.77 -21.34
N THR A 35 11.52 -11.29 -22.57
CA THR A 35 11.04 -9.95 -22.96
C THR A 35 9.54 -9.82 -22.79
N ALA A 36 8.77 -10.83 -23.23
CA ALA A 36 7.31 -10.84 -23.08
C ALA A 36 6.89 -10.85 -21.60
N LYS A 37 7.57 -11.64 -20.76
CA LYS A 37 7.32 -11.64 -19.31
C LYS A 37 7.68 -10.32 -18.64
N SER A 38 8.80 -9.70 -19.01
CA SER A 38 9.20 -8.39 -18.48
C SER A 38 8.15 -7.34 -18.83
N LYS A 39 7.74 -7.27 -20.10
CA LYS A 39 6.72 -6.33 -20.55
C LYS A 39 5.38 -6.53 -19.82
N ALA A 40 4.93 -7.78 -19.69
CA ALA A 40 3.70 -8.09 -18.95
C ALA A 40 3.81 -7.75 -17.46
N TRP A 41 5.00 -7.86 -16.88
CA TRP A 41 5.25 -7.44 -15.50
C TRP A 41 5.20 -5.92 -15.36
N ASP A 42 5.83 -5.17 -16.26
CA ASP A 42 5.81 -3.71 -16.27
C ASP A 42 4.37 -3.19 -16.44
N GLU A 43 3.59 -3.76 -17.38
CA GLU A 43 2.16 -3.45 -17.57
C GLU A 43 1.34 -3.74 -16.30
N LEU A 44 1.62 -4.84 -15.59
CA LEU A 44 0.95 -5.15 -14.32
C LEU A 44 1.27 -4.11 -13.25
N VAL A 45 2.54 -3.70 -13.12
CA VAL A 45 2.98 -2.68 -12.16
C VAL A 45 2.33 -1.33 -12.47
N ASP A 46 2.29 -0.92 -13.73
CA ASP A 46 1.62 0.32 -14.17
C ASP A 46 0.12 0.29 -13.85
N THR A 47 -0.53 -0.86 -14.02
CA THR A 47 -1.94 -1.03 -13.66
C THR A 47 -2.16 -0.90 -12.15
N VAL A 48 -1.25 -1.43 -11.33
CA VAL A 48 -1.31 -1.31 -9.86
C VAL A 48 -1.02 0.12 -9.39
N ALA A 49 -0.14 0.84 -10.08
CA ALA A 49 0.13 2.24 -9.78
C ALA A 49 -1.09 3.14 -10.08
N ALA A 50 -1.87 2.81 -11.11
CA ALA A 50 -3.10 3.51 -11.46
C ALA A 50 -4.29 3.15 -10.54
N ASP A 51 -4.31 1.94 -10.00
CA ASP A 51 -5.35 1.44 -9.11
C ASP A 51 -4.73 0.62 -7.97
N LEU A 52 -4.52 1.31 -6.85
CA LEU A 52 -3.77 0.79 -5.70
C LEU A 52 -4.38 -0.50 -5.11
N TRP A 53 -5.68 -0.75 -5.30
CA TRP A 53 -6.38 -1.79 -4.53
C TRP A 53 -7.47 -2.58 -5.27
N ASP A 54 -7.75 -2.36 -6.55
CA ASP A 54 -8.81 -3.14 -7.20
C ASP A 54 -8.29 -4.44 -7.84
N ARG A 55 -7.45 -4.34 -8.87
CA ARG A 55 -7.21 -5.47 -9.79
C ARG A 55 -6.25 -6.51 -9.25
N SER A 56 -5.11 -6.07 -8.70
CA SER A 56 -4.13 -6.95 -8.04
C SER A 56 -4.74 -7.62 -6.81
N TYR A 57 -5.48 -6.85 -6.02
CA TYR A 57 -6.22 -7.32 -4.86
C TYR A 57 -7.26 -8.38 -5.24
N LYS A 58 -8.08 -8.15 -6.27
CA LYS A 58 -9.04 -9.15 -6.79
C LYS A 58 -8.38 -10.41 -7.31
N VAL A 59 -7.22 -10.31 -7.98
CA VAL A 59 -6.48 -11.49 -8.47
C VAL A 59 -5.92 -12.31 -7.31
N VAL A 60 -5.38 -11.65 -6.29
CA VAL A 60 -4.85 -12.31 -5.08
C VAL A 60 -5.98 -12.92 -4.27
N LEU A 61 -7.07 -12.17 -4.03
CA LEU A 61 -8.28 -12.70 -3.41
C LEU A 61 -8.84 -13.88 -4.19
N GLY A 62 -8.93 -13.83 -5.52
CA GLY A 62 -9.39 -14.96 -6.33
C GLY A 62 -8.51 -16.22 -6.20
N LYS A 63 -7.24 -16.08 -5.81
CA LYS A 63 -6.33 -17.20 -5.53
C LYS A 63 -6.39 -17.69 -4.08
N ILE A 64 -6.60 -16.79 -3.14
CA ILE A 64 -6.64 -17.09 -1.70
C ILE A 64 -8.04 -17.52 -1.26
N HIS A 65 -9.09 -17.05 -1.95
CA HIS A 65 -10.47 -17.31 -1.59
C HIS A 65 -10.75 -18.81 -1.72
N PRO A 66 -11.09 -19.50 -0.62
CA PRO A 66 -11.45 -20.89 -0.69
C PRO A 66 -12.70 -21.05 -1.56
N LYS A 67 -12.75 -22.08 -2.41
CA LYS A 67 -13.91 -22.33 -3.29
C LYS A 67 -15.19 -22.67 -2.54
N ALA A 68 -15.09 -22.91 -1.23
CA ALA A 68 -16.20 -23.11 -0.32
C ALA A 68 -16.08 -22.09 0.83
N PRO A 69 -17.20 -21.64 1.39
CA PRO A 69 -17.26 -20.94 2.66
C PRO A 69 -16.33 -21.60 3.70
N PRO A 70 -15.52 -20.83 4.45
CA PRO A 70 -14.77 -21.41 5.55
C PRO A 70 -15.73 -22.07 6.54
N VAL A 71 -15.33 -23.19 7.13
CA VAL A 71 -16.18 -23.97 8.07
C VAL A 71 -16.73 -23.10 9.21
N THR A 72 -15.98 -22.06 9.58
CA THR A 72 -16.35 -21.03 10.57
C THR A 72 -17.62 -20.26 10.21
N GLU A 73 -17.97 -20.15 8.93
CA GLU A 73 -19.19 -19.44 8.47
C GLU A 73 -20.47 -20.25 8.73
N SER A 74 -20.35 -21.59 8.78
CA SER A 74 -21.46 -22.50 9.09
C SER A 74 -21.47 -22.98 10.56
N MET A 75 -20.49 -22.55 11.34
CA MET A 75 -20.30 -23.00 12.72
C MET A 75 -21.23 -22.24 13.67
N GLU A 76 -21.64 -22.89 14.76
CA GLU A 76 -22.35 -22.24 15.84
C GLU A 76 -21.48 -21.15 16.47
N GLU A 77 -22.06 -19.97 16.69
CA GLU A 77 -21.36 -18.79 17.21
C GLU A 77 -20.66 -19.08 18.54
N ALA A 78 -21.32 -19.80 19.45
CA ALA A 78 -20.74 -20.22 20.72
C ALA A 78 -19.52 -21.16 20.56
N ALA A 79 -19.53 -22.03 19.55
CA ALA A 79 -18.41 -22.92 19.25
C ALA A 79 -17.23 -22.14 18.64
N LEU A 80 -17.53 -21.15 17.79
CA LEU A 80 -16.52 -20.26 17.22
C LEU A 80 -15.86 -19.41 18.30
N GLU A 81 -16.64 -18.77 19.17
CA GLU A 81 -16.12 -18.00 20.31
C GLU A 81 -15.24 -18.85 21.21
N ASN A 82 -15.65 -20.08 21.54
CA ASN A 82 -14.84 -21.00 22.34
C ASN A 82 -13.50 -21.34 21.68
N ILE A 83 -13.48 -21.57 20.36
CA ILE A 83 -12.23 -21.83 19.63
C ILE A 83 -11.34 -20.59 19.59
N LEU A 84 -11.91 -19.41 19.32
CA LEU A 84 -11.17 -18.16 19.28
C LEU A 84 -10.55 -17.82 20.63
N THR A 85 -11.32 -17.92 21.71
CA THR A 85 -10.83 -17.70 23.07
C THR A 85 -9.80 -18.75 23.52
N THR A 86 -9.83 -19.97 22.97
CA THR A 86 -8.85 -21.01 23.29
C THR A 86 -7.55 -20.85 22.49
N LEU A 87 -7.64 -20.55 21.19
CA LEU A 87 -6.48 -20.40 20.30
C LEU A 87 -5.81 -19.03 20.40
N SER A 88 -6.59 -18.02 20.73
CA SER A 88 -6.16 -16.64 20.96
C SER A 88 -6.74 -16.20 22.30
N PRO A 89 -6.17 -16.72 23.42
CA PRO A 89 -6.58 -16.31 24.75
C PRO A 89 -6.48 -14.80 24.85
N PRO A 90 -7.50 -14.12 25.42
CA PRO A 90 -7.45 -12.70 25.61
C PRO A 90 -6.21 -12.34 26.42
N ASP A 91 -5.34 -11.52 25.84
CA ASP A 91 -4.19 -11.01 26.55
C ASP A 91 -4.67 -10.09 27.66
N GLU A 92 -4.43 -10.44 28.93
CA GLU A 92 -4.83 -9.61 30.08
C GLU A 92 -4.28 -8.17 29.97
N TRP A 93 -3.14 -8.01 29.30
CA TRP A 93 -2.58 -6.70 28.99
C TRP A 93 -3.42 -5.92 27.97
N GLU A 94 -3.97 -6.58 26.95
CA GLU A 94 -4.81 -5.95 25.91
C GLU A 94 -6.14 -5.53 26.48
N ILE A 95 -6.77 -6.38 27.30
CA ILE A 95 -8.03 -6.05 27.97
C ILE A 95 -7.82 -4.82 28.86
N ARG A 96 -6.82 -4.85 29.75
CA ARG A 96 -6.52 -3.71 30.62
C ARG A 96 -6.21 -2.44 29.83
N ARG A 97 -5.45 -2.54 28.73
CA ARG A 97 -5.12 -1.40 27.88
C ARG A 97 -6.38 -0.86 27.17
N SER A 98 -7.28 -1.73 26.75
CA SER A 98 -8.56 -1.33 26.15
C SER A 98 -9.42 -0.58 27.16
N GLU A 99 -9.56 -1.12 28.37
CA GLU A 99 -10.30 -0.47 29.45
C GLU A 99 -9.67 0.86 29.88
N GLU A 100 -8.33 0.96 29.89
CA GLU A 100 -7.61 2.21 30.15
C GLU A 100 -7.88 3.24 29.06
N ARG A 101 -7.82 2.86 27.77
CA ARG A 101 -8.19 3.76 26.66
C ARG A 101 -9.64 4.20 26.75
N GLU A 102 -10.58 3.30 27.05
CA GLU A 102 -11.99 3.65 27.19
C GLU A 102 -12.21 4.65 28.34
N LYS A 103 -11.46 4.50 29.45
CA LYS A 103 -11.48 5.46 30.57
C LYS A 103 -10.83 6.79 30.19
N GLU A 104 -9.71 6.77 29.46
CA GLU A 104 -9.05 7.97 28.93
C GLU A 104 -9.97 8.71 27.96
N ASP A 105 -10.58 8.01 27.00
CA ASP A 105 -11.53 8.55 26.03
C ASP A 105 -12.78 9.11 26.72
N ALA A 106 -13.29 8.45 27.77
CA ALA A 106 -14.42 8.93 28.56
C ALA A 106 -14.07 10.17 29.42
N LEU A 107 -12.82 10.30 29.85
CA LEU A 107 -12.32 11.46 30.60
C LEU A 107 -12.04 12.65 29.65
N ASP A 108 -11.48 12.37 28.49
CA ASP A 108 -11.23 13.34 27.41
C ASP A 108 -12.55 13.85 26.81
N ALA A 109 -13.59 13.01 26.70
CA ALA A 109 -14.91 13.44 26.25
C ALA A 109 -15.58 14.47 27.19
N GLN A 110 -15.19 14.51 28.47
CA GLN A 110 -15.72 15.44 29.46
C GLN A 110 -14.94 16.75 29.55
N THR A 111 -13.72 16.79 28.99
CA THR A 111 -12.84 17.96 29.03
C THR A 111 -12.79 18.61 27.65
N PRO A 112 -13.14 19.89 27.48
CA PRO A 112 -12.99 20.54 26.18
C PRO A 112 -11.50 20.48 25.77
N PRO A 113 -11.20 20.15 24.50
CA PRO A 113 -9.82 20.09 24.05
C PRO A 113 -9.12 21.43 24.31
N PRO A 114 -7.86 21.42 24.79
CA PRO A 114 -7.12 22.65 24.99
C PRO A 114 -7.04 23.42 23.67
N GLY A 115 -7.08 24.75 23.77
CA GLY A 115 -6.90 25.62 22.61
C GLY A 115 -5.50 25.45 22.01
N VAL A 116 -5.39 25.72 20.71
CA VAL A 116 -4.13 25.64 19.98
C VAL A 116 -3.15 26.67 20.53
N THR A 117 -1.97 26.21 20.91
CA THR A 117 -0.89 27.05 21.44
C THR A 117 -0.14 27.76 20.31
N THR A 118 0.56 28.83 20.67
CA THR A 118 1.34 29.59 19.70
C THR A 118 2.52 28.80 19.14
N GLU A 119 3.09 27.95 19.97
CA GLU A 119 4.20 27.06 19.67
C GLU A 119 3.80 25.97 18.68
N GLU A 120 2.59 25.43 18.81
CA GLU A 120 2.06 24.42 17.89
C GLU A 120 1.90 24.97 16.47
N ILE A 121 1.34 26.19 16.33
CA ILE A 121 1.19 26.84 15.03
C ILE A 121 2.57 27.15 14.43
N ALA A 122 3.48 27.70 15.22
CA ALA A 122 4.84 27.99 14.77
C ALA A 122 5.60 26.74 14.31
N ALA A 123 5.49 25.63 15.05
CA ALA A 123 6.09 24.36 14.68
C ALA A 123 5.47 23.77 13.39
N ALA A 124 4.15 23.87 13.24
CA ALA A 124 3.44 23.42 12.04
C ALA A 124 3.85 24.23 10.80
N VAL A 125 3.89 25.57 10.92
CA VAL A 125 4.34 26.49 9.86
C VAL A 125 5.78 26.18 9.45
N LYS A 126 6.68 25.99 10.42
CA LYS A 126 8.08 25.64 10.15
C LYS A 126 8.18 24.32 9.38
N ARG A 127 7.39 23.31 9.76
CA ARG A 127 7.35 22.00 9.08
C ARG A 127 6.83 22.14 7.64
N MET A 128 5.75 22.89 7.43
CA MET A 128 5.19 23.13 6.10
C MET A 128 6.15 23.89 5.17
N GLY A 129 6.94 24.82 5.71
CA GLY A 129 7.94 25.57 4.94
C GLY A 129 9.21 24.78 4.62
N ALA A 130 9.56 23.77 5.44
CA ALA A 130 10.78 22.98 5.29
C ALA A 130 10.66 21.85 4.26
N HIS A 131 9.45 21.31 4.04
CA HIS A 131 9.23 20.16 3.17
C HIS A 131 8.53 20.56 1.86
N PHE A 132 9.03 20.06 0.73
CA PHE A 132 8.37 20.16 -0.56
C PHE A 132 7.26 19.10 -0.68
N ILE A 133 6.27 19.18 0.21
CA ILE A 133 5.11 18.30 0.21
C ILE A 133 4.26 18.64 -1.02
N ALA A 134 3.76 17.62 -1.70
CA ALA A 134 2.83 17.78 -2.81
C ALA A 134 1.66 18.68 -2.38
N PRO A 135 1.28 19.68 -3.20
CA PRO A 135 0.13 20.53 -2.88
C PRO A 135 -1.14 19.71 -2.71
N GLY A 136 -2.03 20.19 -1.84
CA GLY A 136 -3.37 19.62 -1.70
C GLY A 136 -4.22 19.82 -2.97
N PRO A 137 -5.50 19.40 -2.96
CA PRO A 137 -6.39 19.53 -4.11
C PRO A 137 -6.53 20.97 -4.62
N GLU A 138 -6.37 21.96 -3.74
CA GLU A 138 -6.38 23.39 -4.07
C GLU A 138 -5.08 23.90 -4.74
N GLY A 139 -4.06 23.06 -4.90
CA GLY A 139 -2.79 23.43 -5.54
C GLY A 139 -1.90 24.37 -4.73
N ILE A 140 -2.27 24.73 -3.50
CA ILE A 140 -1.50 25.64 -2.65
C ILE A 140 -0.31 24.89 -2.01
N PRO A 141 0.95 25.30 -2.28
CA PRO A 141 2.12 24.66 -1.69
C PRO A 141 2.29 25.06 -0.22
N GLY A 142 2.81 24.15 0.62
CA GLY A 142 3.05 24.39 2.04
C GLY A 142 3.92 25.62 2.33
N LYS A 143 4.85 25.94 1.44
CA LYS A 143 5.69 27.16 1.52
C LYS A 143 4.88 28.46 1.39
N ALA A 144 3.81 28.48 0.58
CA ALA A 144 2.93 29.64 0.46
C ALA A 144 2.14 29.86 1.75
N ILE A 145 1.64 28.77 2.36
CA ILE A 145 0.96 28.81 3.66
C ILE A 145 1.91 29.34 4.74
N ALA A 146 3.17 28.90 4.74
CA ALA A 146 4.18 29.35 5.70
C ALA A 146 4.55 30.85 5.57
N ILE A 147 4.42 31.43 4.38
CA ILE A 147 4.59 32.88 4.18
C ILE A 147 3.33 33.61 4.65
N ALA A 148 2.15 33.13 4.24
CA ALA A 148 0.87 33.75 4.56
C ALA A 148 0.60 33.74 6.07
N SER A 149 1.03 32.71 6.80
CA SER A 149 0.83 32.59 8.25
C SER A 149 1.41 33.75 9.04
N ASN A 150 2.40 34.50 8.53
CA ASN A 150 2.90 35.70 9.19
C ASN A 150 1.87 36.85 9.21
N VAL A 151 0.89 36.81 8.30
CA VAL A 151 -0.16 37.83 8.17
C VAL A 151 -1.47 37.36 8.79
N ILE A 152 -1.84 36.08 8.58
CA ILE A 152 -3.13 35.52 9.00
C ILE A 152 -3.06 34.72 10.31
N TYR A 153 -1.98 34.86 11.08
CA TYR A 153 -1.71 34.05 12.27
C TYR A 153 -2.88 34.00 13.26
N GLU A 154 -3.38 35.16 13.67
CA GLU A 154 -4.45 35.28 14.65
C GLU A 154 -5.77 34.70 14.14
N ASP A 155 -6.06 34.89 12.86
CA ASP A 155 -7.24 34.32 12.21
C ASP A 155 -7.16 32.80 12.15
N LEU A 156 -5.97 32.26 11.85
CA LEU A 156 -5.70 30.84 11.80
C LEU A 156 -5.87 30.20 13.19
N LYS A 157 -5.28 30.82 14.23
CA LYS A 157 -5.44 30.39 15.62
C LYS A 157 -6.90 30.37 16.04
N ARG A 158 -7.61 31.48 15.82
CA ARG A 158 -9.04 31.61 16.17
C ARG A 158 -9.90 30.58 15.46
N MET A 159 -9.62 30.31 14.18
CA MET A 159 -10.31 29.29 13.40
C MET A 159 -10.09 27.90 13.99
N PHE A 160 -8.83 27.51 14.27
CA PHE A 160 -8.54 26.20 14.83
C PHE A 160 -9.14 26.01 16.24
N ASP A 161 -9.04 27.03 17.10
CA ASP A 161 -9.68 27.02 18.43
C ASP A 161 -11.20 26.84 18.31
N ALA A 162 -11.83 27.51 17.33
CA ALA A 162 -13.25 27.35 17.08
C ALA A 162 -13.59 25.94 16.57
N CYS A 163 -12.78 25.36 15.68
CA CYS A 163 -12.96 23.99 15.18
C CYS A 163 -12.86 22.96 16.30
N LEU A 164 -11.83 23.06 17.15
CA LEU A 164 -11.63 22.15 18.29
C LEU A 164 -12.77 22.26 19.31
N ARG A 165 -13.14 23.49 19.69
CA ARG A 165 -14.22 23.73 20.64
C ARG A 165 -15.60 23.28 20.13
N GLN A 166 -15.84 23.34 18.82
CA GLN A 166 -17.13 22.98 18.23
C GLN A 166 -17.17 21.54 17.69
N GLY A 167 -16.02 20.85 17.64
CA GLY A 167 -15.90 19.54 16.98
C GLY A 167 -16.27 19.56 15.49
N ARG A 168 -16.11 20.72 14.82
CA ARG A 168 -16.51 20.91 13.41
C ARG A 168 -15.31 21.26 12.56
N PHE A 169 -15.03 20.37 11.60
CA PHE A 169 -13.91 20.52 10.67
C PHE A 169 -14.41 20.70 9.23
N PRO A 170 -13.63 21.42 8.39
CA PRO A 170 -13.94 21.55 6.97
C PRO A 170 -14.07 20.15 6.34
N ARG A 171 -15.16 19.91 5.60
CA ARG A 171 -15.27 18.70 4.77
C ARG A 171 -14.46 18.91 3.52
N LEU A 172 -13.61 17.95 3.18
CA LEU A 172 -12.96 17.91 1.87
C LEU A 172 -14.06 17.86 0.81
N GLN A 173 -14.09 18.85 -0.08
CA GLN A 173 -15.00 18.79 -1.22
C GLN A 173 -14.51 17.68 -2.17
N PRO A 174 -15.41 16.81 -2.67
CA PRO A 174 -15.02 15.87 -3.70
C PRO A 174 -14.59 16.64 -4.95
N LEU A 175 -13.48 16.20 -5.54
CA LEU A 175 -12.96 16.73 -6.80
C LEU A 175 -14.03 16.59 -7.90
N PRO A 176 -14.21 17.58 -8.79
CA PRO A 176 -14.98 17.41 -10.01
C PRO A 176 -14.33 16.41 -10.99
#